data_AF-A0A2S2QE15-F1
#
_entry.id   AF-A0A2S2QE15-F1
#
_cell.length_a   1.000
_cell.length_b   1.000
_cell.length_c   1.000
_cell.angle_alpha   90.00
_cell.angle_beta   90.00
_cell.angle_gamma   90.00
#
_symmetry.space_group_name_H-M   'P 1'
#
loop_
_entity.id
_entity.type
_entity.pdbx_description
1 polymer ?
#
loop_
_entity_poly.entity_id
_entity_poly.type
_entity_poly.pdbx_seq_one_letter_code
_entity_poly.pdbx_strand_id
1 'polypeptide(L)'
;MATDSEKRLLKEFMDGLETRKLCDIVRSVYHGGGISVNTREDAELLLLTQSFTQIFSSKKTPITALLKFMISKGLTPTPNMTKNDLCLAFKMLVESQPDYCKSHIQPSQMSIQPTRIPVQSMQMSVQPTQMSLQPTQIPVQPMQMSVQPGQMPFANNMMALSQNNNMMHYQPCQPQTQQMPMIPTPPINTVSAPSNTKDRKERENELLEDFIEMFAKHFYDLFNDIGVPGKNQLDGRHFYENCTMAVRILGGSEEISEKCENSATLLQCLSGIKKEHQLFFSPHLSDVKWKKESHGLVKVHIGGTLHQGVGRMVGMFEQQFILREDPQAENTWKILNTNLMMKSMESLTSGPTLSIQGQQTNNLQIDII
;
A
#
# COMPACT_ATOMS: atom_id res chain seq x y z
N MET A 1 14.40 9.23 -24.81
CA MET A 1 15.15 7.99 -25.10
C MET A 1 16.09 7.76 -23.92
N ALA A 2 16.21 6.52 -23.43
CA ALA A 2 17.16 6.18 -22.35
C ALA A 2 18.58 6.58 -22.76
N THR A 3 19.33 7.20 -21.84
CA THR A 3 20.73 7.58 -22.06
C THR A 3 21.62 6.35 -22.18
N ASP A 4 22.77 6.44 -22.87
CA ASP A 4 23.68 5.29 -23.00
C ASP A 4 24.20 4.81 -21.64
N SER A 5 24.36 5.74 -20.69
CA SER A 5 24.70 5.45 -19.30
C SER A 5 23.58 4.71 -18.55
N GLU A 6 22.32 5.06 -18.79
CA GLU A 6 21.16 4.35 -18.26
C GLU A 6 21.12 2.90 -18.73
N LYS A 7 21.28 2.67 -20.04
CA LYS A 7 21.28 1.33 -20.63
C LYS A 7 22.44 0.49 -20.11
N ARG A 8 23.63 1.08 -19.95
CA ARG A 8 24.80 0.41 -19.38
C ARG A 8 24.54 -0.06 -17.95
N LEU A 9 24.09 0.85 -17.08
CA LEU A 9 23.81 0.53 -15.68
C LEU A 9 22.68 -0.48 -15.53
N LEU A 10 21.66 -0.40 -16.38
CA LEU A 10 20.57 -1.37 -16.42
C LEU A 10 21.08 -2.75 -16.87
N LYS A 11 21.97 -2.80 -17.86
CA LYS A 11 22.61 -4.04 -18.28
C LYS A 11 23.43 -4.67 -17.15
N GLU A 12 24.24 -3.88 -16.44
CA GLU A 12 25.02 -4.38 -15.30
C GLU A 12 24.12 -4.92 -14.18
N PHE A 13 22.95 -4.32 -13.96
CA PHE A 13 21.96 -4.87 -13.03
C PHE A 13 21.44 -6.24 -13.52
N MET A 14 21.10 -6.36 -14.80
CA MET A 14 20.61 -7.62 -15.39
C MET A 14 21.68 -8.72 -15.37
N ASP A 15 22.96 -8.37 -15.55
CA ASP A 15 24.11 -9.28 -15.43
C ASP A 15 24.18 -9.95 -14.05
N GLY A 16 23.66 -9.29 -13.00
CA GLY A 16 23.54 -9.84 -11.65
C GLY A 16 22.33 -10.78 -11.41
N LEU A 17 21.51 -11.04 -12.43
CA LEU A 17 20.30 -11.87 -12.33
C LEU A 17 20.42 -13.16 -13.13
N GLU A 18 19.81 -14.23 -12.63
CA GLU A 18 19.66 -15.49 -13.37
C GLU A 18 18.71 -15.32 -14.58
N THR A 19 18.96 -16.07 -15.65
CA THR A 19 18.14 -16.02 -16.88
C THR A 19 16.65 -16.22 -16.61
N ARG A 20 16.29 -17.15 -15.71
CA ARG A 20 14.88 -17.38 -15.32
C ARG A 20 14.24 -16.12 -14.74
N LYS A 21 14.98 -15.34 -13.93
CA LYS A 21 14.51 -14.10 -13.33
C LYS A 21 14.37 -12.99 -14.37
N LEU A 22 15.27 -12.91 -15.35
CA LEU A 22 15.12 -11.98 -16.46
C LEU A 22 13.85 -12.28 -17.26
N CYS A 23 13.59 -13.56 -17.57
CA CYS A 23 12.34 -13.97 -18.23
C CYS A 23 11.09 -13.66 -17.39
N ASP A 24 11.16 -13.82 -16.06
CA ASP A 24 10.06 -13.44 -15.15
C ASP A 24 9.78 -11.93 -15.20
N ILE A 25 10.83 -11.10 -15.21
CA ILE A 25 10.72 -9.64 -15.30
C ILE A 25 10.15 -9.24 -16.67
N VAL A 26 10.63 -9.82 -17.77
CA VAL A 26 10.08 -9.58 -19.12
C VAL A 26 8.58 -9.88 -19.16
N ARG A 27 8.17 -11.06 -18.66
CA ARG A 27 6.75 -11.44 -18.61
C ARG A 27 5.92 -10.45 -17.80
N SER A 28 6.49 -9.90 -16.72
CA SER A 28 5.84 -8.91 -15.88
C SER A 28 5.76 -7.53 -16.54
N VAL A 29 6.78 -7.10 -17.29
CA VAL A 29 6.80 -5.77 -17.93
C VAL A 29 5.91 -5.76 -19.18
N TYR A 30 5.86 -6.85 -19.92
CA TYR A 30 5.10 -6.98 -21.17
C TYR A 30 3.73 -7.67 -21.02
N HIS A 31 3.20 -7.79 -19.79
CA HIS A 31 1.83 -8.21 -19.50
C HIS A 31 1.38 -9.54 -20.17
N GLY A 32 2.27 -10.53 -20.26
CA GLY A 32 1.90 -11.88 -20.72
C GLY A 32 1.37 -11.98 -22.17
N GLY A 33 1.56 -10.95 -23.01
CA GLY A 33 1.07 -10.87 -24.38
C GLY A 33 1.82 -11.73 -25.41
N GLY A 34 2.03 -13.01 -25.14
CA GLY A 34 2.56 -13.98 -26.11
C GLY A 34 4.07 -13.89 -26.42
N ILE A 35 4.82 -13.03 -25.72
CA ILE A 35 6.27 -12.96 -25.90
C ILE A 35 6.93 -14.17 -25.21
N SER A 36 7.31 -15.17 -26.01
CA SER A 36 8.12 -16.30 -25.54
C SER A 36 9.58 -15.87 -25.49
N VAL A 37 10.15 -15.83 -24.28
CA VAL A 37 11.55 -15.48 -24.06
C VAL A 37 12.20 -16.64 -23.33
N ASN A 38 13.06 -17.36 -24.05
CA ASN A 38 13.73 -18.55 -23.53
C ASN A 38 15.25 -18.38 -23.40
N THR A 39 15.81 -17.32 -24.01
CA THR A 39 17.23 -16.99 -23.96
C THR A 39 17.47 -15.75 -23.12
N ARG A 40 18.71 -15.58 -22.66
CA ARG A 40 19.10 -14.42 -21.86
C ARG A 40 19.17 -13.17 -22.73
N GLU A 41 19.70 -13.32 -23.93
CA GLU A 41 19.93 -12.26 -24.90
C GLU A 41 18.61 -11.62 -25.33
N ASP A 42 17.59 -12.44 -25.60
CA ASP A 42 16.25 -11.96 -25.93
C ASP A 42 15.60 -11.21 -24.76
N ALA A 43 15.82 -11.69 -23.53
CA ALA A 43 15.31 -11.04 -22.33
C ALA A 43 15.95 -9.67 -22.10
N GLU A 44 17.28 -9.60 -22.19
CA GLU A 44 18.03 -8.36 -22.05
C GLU A 44 17.65 -7.36 -23.14
N LEU A 45 17.55 -7.81 -24.40
CA LEU A 45 17.15 -6.96 -25.51
C LEU A 45 15.78 -6.33 -25.25
N LEU A 46 14.79 -7.12 -24.85
CA LEU A 46 13.44 -6.62 -24.55
C LEU A 46 13.43 -5.68 -23.36
N LEU A 47 14.16 -5.98 -22.28
CA LEU A 47 14.21 -5.10 -21.11
C LEU A 47 14.92 -3.78 -21.42
N LEU A 48 15.99 -3.78 -22.21
CA LEU A 48 16.70 -2.55 -22.60
C LEU A 48 15.89 -1.59 -23.47
N THR A 49 14.77 -2.03 -24.05
CA THR A 49 13.83 -1.13 -24.76
C THR A 49 12.85 -0.43 -23.82
N GLN A 50 12.77 -0.83 -22.55
CA GLN A 50 11.84 -0.29 -21.56
C GLN A 50 12.54 0.70 -20.62
N SER A 51 11.77 1.56 -19.96
CA SER A 51 12.33 2.46 -18.95
C SER A 51 12.77 1.68 -17.71
N PHE A 52 13.90 2.04 -17.11
CA PHE A 52 14.36 1.40 -15.86
C PHE A 52 13.31 1.47 -14.75
N THR A 53 12.46 2.52 -14.74
CA THR A 53 11.37 2.68 -13.78
C THR A 53 10.33 1.57 -13.88
N GLN A 54 9.98 1.14 -15.10
CA GLN A 54 9.04 0.04 -15.35
C GLN A 54 9.66 -1.30 -14.90
N ILE A 55 10.93 -1.50 -15.20
CA ILE A 55 11.67 -2.71 -14.86
C ILE A 55 11.81 -2.84 -13.34
N PHE A 56 12.17 -1.76 -12.65
CA PHE A 56 12.42 -1.80 -11.19
C PHE A 56 11.12 -1.87 -10.39
N SER A 57 10.06 -1.22 -10.89
CA SER A 57 8.73 -1.26 -10.27
C SER A 57 8.00 -2.59 -10.50
N SER A 58 8.43 -3.41 -11.46
CA SER A 58 7.88 -4.75 -11.69
C SER A 58 7.84 -5.57 -10.40
N LYS A 59 6.71 -6.26 -10.17
CA LYS A 59 6.54 -7.18 -9.03
C LYS A 59 7.57 -8.31 -9.04
N LYS A 60 8.04 -8.72 -10.22
CA LYS A 60 9.01 -9.82 -10.38
C LYS A 60 10.46 -9.38 -10.18
N THR A 61 10.74 -8.07 -10.15
CA THR A 61 12.06 -7.54 -9.79
C THR A 61 12.25 -7.57 -8.27
N PRO A 62 13.16 -8.40 -7.72
CA PRO A 62 13.32 -8.50 -6.27
C PRO A 62 13.94 -7.22 -5.70
N ILE A 63 13.32 -6.65 -4.65
CA ILE A 63 13.87 -5.46 -3.96
C ILE A 63 15.28 -5.75 -3.40
N THR A 64 15.54 -6.99 -2.99
CA THR A 64 16.86 -7.43 -2.50
C THR A 64 17.93 -7.43 -3.58
N ALA A 65 17.58 -7.76 -4.83
CA ALA A 65 18.51 -7.68 -5.96
C ALA A 65 18.82 -6.22 -6.32
N LEU A 66 17.79 -5.37 -6.32
CA LEU A 66 17.97 -3.92 -6.50
C LEU A 66 18.84 -3.31 -5.40
N LEU A 67 18.57 -3.65 -4.14
CA LEU A 67 19.37 -3.20 -3.00
C LEU A 67 20.83 -3.64 -3.12
N LYS A 68 21.08 -4.92 -3.40
CA LYS A 68 22.45 -5.44 -3.60
C LYS A 68 23.17 -4.70 -4.72
N PHE A 69 22.49 -4.49 -5.85
CA PHE A 69 23.06 -3.74 -6.96
C PHE A 69 23.35 -2.29 -6.57
N MET A 70 22.40 -1.58 -5.96
CA MET A 70 22.60 -0.19 -5.57
C MET A 70 23.71 -0.03 -4.51
N ILE A 71 23.81 -0.97 -3.56
CA ILE A 71 24.92 -1.02 -2.58
C ILE A 71 26.26 -1.23 -3.32
N SER A 72 26.29 -2.10 -4.33
CA SER A 72 27.49 -2.28 -5.18
C SER A 72 27.89 -1.02 -5.96
N LYS A 73 26.97 -0.06 -6.12
CA LYS A 73 27.17 1.25 -6.75
C LYS A 73 27.39 2.38 -5.74
N GLY A 74 27.55 2.05 -4.45
CA GLY A 74 27.89 3.02 -3.41
C GLY A 74 26.69 3.59 -2.65
N LEU A 75 25.48 3.04 -2.81
CA LEU A 75 24.33 3.43 -1.99
C LEU A 75 24.54 2.96 -0.54
N THR A 76 24.43 3.88 0.41
CA THR A 76 24.36 3.54 1.85
C THR A 76 22.93 3.11 2.20
N PRO A 77 22.70 1.86 2.64
CA PRO A 77 21.36 1.38 2.92
C PRO A 77 20.77 2.08 4.14
N THR A 78 19.53 2.54 4.03
CA THR A 78 18.74 3.06 5.15
C THR A 78 17.68 2.04 5.57
N PRO A 79 17.23 2.03 6.84
CA PRO A 79 16.11 1.20 7.25
C PRO A 79 14.86 1.54 6.42
N ASN A 80 14.13 0.51 5.98
CA ASN A 80 12.85 0.63 5.26
C ASN A 80 12.91 1.23 3.84
N MET A 81 14.04 1.11 3.12
CA MET A 81 14.10 1.52 1.70
C MET A 81 13.04 0.78 0.86
N THR A 82 12.22 1.56 0.16
CA THR A 82 11.21 1.07 -0.77
C THR A 82 11.78 0.97 -2.19
N LYS A 83 11.07 0.28 -3.10
CA LYS A 83 11.44 0.28 -4.52
C LYS A 83 11.48 1.68 -5.14
N ASN A 84 10.64 2.60 -4.67
CA ASN A 84 10.63 3.99 -5.15
C ASN A 84 11.92 4.72 -4.74
N ASP A 85 12.38 4.51 -3.51
CA ASP A 85 13.65 5.08 -3.04
C ASP A 85 14.83 4.57 -3.87
N LEU A 86 14.80 3.27 -4.23
CA LEU A 86 15.81 2.66 -5.09
C LEU A 86 15.73 3.15 -6.53
N CYS A 87 14.53 3.37 -7.07
CA CYS A 87 14.34 3.99 -8.38
C CYS A 87 14.91 5.41 -8.41
N LEU A 88 14.68 6.20 -7.36
CA LEU A 88 15.22 7.55 -7.25
C LEU A 88 16.74 7.55 -7.11
N ALA A 89 17.29 6.65 -6.28
CA ALA A 89 18.72 6.48 -6.15
C ALA A 89 19.37 6.03 -7.46
N PHE A 90 18.73 5.15 -8.23
CA PHE A 90 19.21 4.75 -9.56
C PHE A 90 19.19 5.92 -10.53
N LYS A 91 18.13 6.74 -10.51
CA LYS A 91 18.06 7.96 -11.33
C LYS A 91 19.24 8.90 -11.01
N MET A 92 19.52 9.13 -9.73
CA MET A 92 20.67 9.94 -9.30
C MET A 92 22.01 9.32 -9.75
N LEU A 93 22.12 8.00 -9.71
CA LEU A 93 23.30 7.27 -10.19
C LEU A 93 23.51 7.42 -11.70
N VAL A 94 22.43 7.42 -12.49
CA VAL A 94 22.47 7.67 -13.94
C VAL A 94 22.90 9.10 -14.22
N GLU A 95 22.34 10.07 -13.49
CA GLU A 95 22.66 11.50 -13.63
C GLU A 95 24.08 11.85 -13.19
N SER A 96 24.71 11.03 -12.34
CA SER A 96 26.10 11.20 -11.91
C SER A 96 27.13 10.58 -12.85
N GLN A 97 26.71 9.87 -13.91
CA GLN A 97 27.64 9.30 -14.89
C GLN A 97 28.25 10.43 -15.77
N PRO A 98 29.56 10.38 -16.07
CA PRO A 98 30.25 11.42 -16.85
C PRO A 98 29.73 11.55 -18.29
N ASP A 99 29.09 10.49 -18.78
CA ASP A 99 28.50 10.31 -20.10
C ASP A 99 27.00 10.64 -20.15
N TYR A 100 26.42 11.18 -19.07
CA TYR A 100 25.02 11.59 -19.03
C TYR A 100 24.76 12.92 -19.76
N CYS A 101 24.05 12.87 -20.90
CA CYS A 101 23.54 14.04 -21.60
C CYS A 101 22.05 14.25 -21.30
N LYS A 102 21.72 15.36 -20.62
CA LYS A 102 20.33 15.72 -20.28
C LYS A 102 19.54 16.05 -21.55
N SER A 103 18.54 15.25 -21.91
CA SER A 103 17.67 15.54 -23.05
C SER A 103 16.80 16.78 -22.75
N HIS A 104 17.08 17.88 -23.44
CA HIS A 104 16.31 19.13 -23.36
C HIS A 104 14.97 18.93 -24.07
N ILE A 105 13.88 18.81 -23.32
CA ILE A 105 12.52 18.95 -23.87
C ILE A 105 12.10 20.39 -23.62
N GLN A 106 12.03 21.20 -24.67
CA GLN A 106 11.36 22.50 -24.61
C GLN A 106 9.86 22.29 -24.39
N PRO A 107 9.22 23.02 -23.46
CA PRO A 107 7.78 23.05 -23.42
C PRO A 107 7.27 23.76 -24.68
N SER A 108 6.48 23.06 -25.49
CA SER A 108 5.74 23.63 -26.61
C SER A 108 4.90 24.80 -26.10
N GLN A 109 5.32 26.03 -26.37
CA GLN A 109 4.52 27.20 -26.08
C GLN A 109 3.35 27.25 -27.05
N MET A 110 2.13 27.09 -26.52
CA MET A 110 0.91 27.47 -27.22
C MET A 110 0.96 29.00 -27.37
N SER A 111 1.15 29.47 -28.60
CA SER A 111 1.37 30.87 -28.95
C SER A 111 0.13 31.71 -28.64
N ILE A 112 0.14 32.46 -27.54
CA ILE A 112 -0.68 33.66 -27.39
C ILE A 112 0.24 34.82 -27.79
N GLN A 113 -0.05 35.49 -28.91
CA GLN A 113 0.71 36.67 -29.32
C GLN A 113 0.31 37.89 -28.48
N PRO A 114 1.24 38.59 -27.83
CA PRO A 114 1.06 39.97 -27.44
C PRO A 114 1.82 40.87 -28.41
N THR A 115 1.11 41.84 -28.96
CA THR A 115 1.59 42.89 -29.86
C THR A 115 2.79 43.65 -29.27
N ARG A 116 3.83 43.84 -30.08
CA ARG A 116 5.10 44.52 -29.72
C ARG A 116 4.90 46.02 -29.45
N ILE A 117 5.50 46.53 -28.37
CA ILE A 117 5.93 47.93 -28.27
C ILE A 117 7.46 47.91 -28.11
N PRO A 118 8.24 48.64 -28.93
CA PRO A 118 9.70 48.64 -28.85
C PRO A 118 10.19 49.76 -27.91
N VAL A 119 11.10 49.44 -26.98
CA VAL A 119 11.95 50.45 -26.33
C VAL A 119 13.39 49.95 -26.35
N GLN A 120 14.26 50.80 -26.90
CA GLN A 120 15.67 50.57 -27.21
C GLN A 120 16.53 50.40 -25.95
N SER A 121 17.53 49.53 -26.07
CA SER A 121 18.57 49.28 -25.06
C SER A 121 19.48 50.49 -24.86
N MET A 122 19.60 50.97 -23.61
CA MET A 122 20.76 51.77 -23.18
C MET A 122 21.69 50.89 -22.34
N GLN A 123 22.89 50.67 -22.86
CA GLN A 123 24.04 50.14 -22.11
C GLN A 123 24.59 51.25 -21.21
N MET A 124 24.85 50.95 -19.93
CA MET A 124 25.85 51.70 -19.17
C MET A 124 26.66 50.78 -18.25
N SER A 125 27.95 51.13 -18.22
CA SER A 125 29.10 50.38 -17.72
C SER A 125 29.17 50.34 -16.20
N VAL A 126 29.61 49.20 -15.65
CA VAL A 126 29.76 48.97 -14.21
C VAL A 126 31.18 49.38 -13.76
N GLN A 127 31.29 50.28 -12.78
CA GLN A 127 32.49 50.46 -11.96
C GLN A 127 32.25 49.91 -10.55
N PRO A 128 33.23 49.27 -9.90
CA PRO A 128 33.04 48.72 -8.56
C PRO A 128 33.29 49.79 -7.50
N THR A 129 32.29 50.06 -6.66
CA THR A 129 32.44 50.90 -5.45
C THR A 129 32.51 49.99 -4.22
N GLN A 130 33.50 50.21 -3.38
CA GLN A 130 33.81 49.39 -2.20
C GLN A 130 32.69 49.43 -1.13
N MET A 131 32.48 48.28 -0.48
CA MET A 131 31.61 48.13 0.69
C MET A 131 32.24 48.71 1.95
N SER A 132 31.45 49.42 2.76
CA SER A 132 31.75 49.68 4.16
C SER A 132 30.55 49.20 5.00
N LEU A 133 30.78 48.23 5.88
CA LEU A 133 29.78 47.69 6.80
C LEU A 133 29.79 48.51 8.10
N GLN A 134 28.64 49.07 8.50
CA GLN A 134 28.41 49.53 9.87
C GLN A 134 27.40 48.60 10.56
N PRO A 135 27.64 48.18 11.82
CA PRO A 135 26.70 47.35 12.55
C PRO A 135 25.59 48.21 13.18
N THR A 136 24.34 47.91 12.83
CA THR A 136 23.14 48.53 13.45
C THR A 136 22.72 47.72 14.69
N GLN A 137 22.67 48.37 15.86
CA GLN A 137 22.17 47.80 17.11
C GLN A 137 20.63 47.77 17.10
N ILE A 138 20.03 46.63 17.49
CA ILE A 138 18.57 46.44 17.60
C ILE A 138 18.14 46.65 19.07
N PRO A 139 17.17 47.53 19.38
CA PRO A 139 16.57 47.58 20.70
C PRO A 139 15.39 46.59 20.79
N VAL A 140 15.38 45.75 21.83
CA VAL A 140 14.28 44.81 22.13
C VAL A 140 13.38 45.44 23.21
N GLN A 141 12.09 45.62 22.93
CA GLN A 141 11.08 45.93 23.94
C GLN A 141 10.17 44.71 24.19
N PRO A 142 9.86 44.37 25.45
CA PRO A 142 8.95 43.27 25.75
C PRO A 142 7.49 43.75 25.70
N MET A 143 6.64 43.09 24.92
CA MET A 143 5.19 43.21 25.01
C MET A 143 4.60 42.05 25.82
N GLN A 144 3.95 42.37 26.94
CA GLN A 144 3.04 41.48 27.66
C GLN A 144 1.65 41.55 27.02
N MET A 145 0.94 40.42 26.95
CA MET A 145 -0.52 40.42 26.73
C MET A 145 -1.27 39.52 27.70
N SER A 146 -2.35 40.12 28.20
CA SER A 146 -3.34 39.68 29.17
C SER A 146 -4.45 38.84 28.53
N VAL A 147 -5.02 37.91 29.30
CA VAL A 147 -6.11 37.01 28.89
C VAL A 147 -7.46 37.59 29.31
N GLN A 148 -8.46 37.57 28.41
CA GLN A 148 -9.89 37.58 28.77
C GLN A 148 -10.68 36.58 27.89
N PRO A 149 -11.71 35.90 28.43
CA PRO A 149 -12.45 34.88 27.71
C PRO A 149 -13.68 35.46 26.99
N GLY A 150 -13.89 35.07 25.74
CA GLY A 150 -15.10 35.35 24.96
C GLY A 150 -15.70 34.06 24.41
N GLN A 151 -17.01 33.87 24.60
CA GLN A 151 -17.78 32.70 24.17
C GLN A 151 -18.10 32.68 22.66
N MET A 152 -18.39 31.48 22.17
CA MET A 152 -18.52 30.96 20.79
C MET A 152 -19.64 31.58 19.91
N PRO A 153 -19.61 31.41 18.56
CA PRO A 153 -20.27 30.24 17.95
C PRO A 153 -19.57 29.63 16.71
N PHE A 154 -19.97 28.38 16.46
CA PHE A 154 -19.70 27.47 15.35
C PHE A 154 -19.49 28.09 13.97
N ALA A 155 -18.39 27.71 13.33
CA ALA A 155 -18.33 27.07 12.00
C ALA A 155 -16.85 27.06 11.58
N ASN A 156 -16.26 25.88 11.40
CA ASN A 156 -15.13 25.81 10.48
C ASN A 156 -15.04 24.44 9.82
N ASN A 157 -15.17 24.51 8.49
CA ASN A 157 -14.57 23.60 7.53
C ASN A 157 -13.22 23.08 8.04
N MET A 158 -13.11 21.77 8.19
CA MET A 158 -11.81 21.14 8.29
C MET A 158 -11.28 20.80 6.90
N MET A 159 -10.12 21.39 6.67
CA MET A 159 -9.21 21.20 5.56
C MET A 159 -8.92 19.73 5.30
N ALA A 160 -8.93 19.42 4.01
CA ALA A 160 -8.42 18.18 3.45
C ALA A 160 -6.96 17.96 3.86
N LEU A 161 -6.71 16.95 4.68
CA LEU A 161 -5.43 16.28 4.72
C LEU A 161 -5.45 15.22 3.61
N SER A 162 -4.76 15.53 2.50
CA SER A 162 -4.41 14.54 1.50
C SER A 162 -3.47 13.51 2.12
N GLN A 163 -3.99 12.35 2.47
CA GLN A 163 -3.17 11.16 2.72
C GLN A 163 -3.58 10.09 1.72
N ASN A 164 -2.63 9.83 0.82
CA ASN A 164 -2.70 8.89 -0.28
C ASN A 164 -2.76 7.46 0.29
N ASN A 165 -3.97 6.98 0.57
CA ASN A 165 -4.20 5.60 0.99
C ASN A 165 -4.83 4.85 -0.18
N ASN A 166 -3.95 4.26 -0.98
CA ASN A 166 -4.31 3.39 -2.07
C ASN A 166 -4.77 2.05 -1.47
N MET A 167 -6.10 1.89 -1.31
CA MET A 167 -6.69 0.56 -1.23
C MET A 167 -6.39 -0.12 -2.58
N MET A 168 -5.87 -1.35 -2.49
CA MET A 168 -5.18 -2.06 -3.56
C MET A 168 -5.96 -2.11 -4.87
N HIS A 169 -5.56 -1.30 -5.84
CA HIS A 169 -6.02 -1.40 -7.22
C HIS A 169 -5.48 -2.71 -7.84
N TYR A 170 -6.25 -3.80 -7.83
CA TYR A 170 -6.19 -4.82 -8.91
C TYR A 170 -6.62 -4.19 -10.25
N GLN A 171 -6.70 -4.90 -11.37
CA GLN A 171 -7.46 -4.47 -12.57
C GLN A 171 -7.64 -5.73 -13.43
N PRO A 172 -8.83 -6.34 -13.51
CA PRO A 172 -9.05 -7.44 -14.43
C PRO A 172 -9.39 -6.90 -15.83
N CYS A 173 -8.66 -7.36 -16.85
CA CYS A 173 -9.01 -7.09 -18.25
C CYS A 173 -10.41 -7.65 -18.57
N GLN A 174 -11.33 -6.77 -18.98
CA GLN A 174 -12.60 -7.19 -19.57
C GLN A 174 -12.45 -7.46 -21.08
N PRO A 175 -13.14 -8.47 -21.63
CA PRO A 175 -13.23 -8.67 -23.07
C PRO A 175 -14.19 -7.63 -23.67
N GLN A 176 -13.67 -6.73 -24.51
CA GLN A 176 -14.49 -5.85 -25.33
C GLN A 176 -15.14 -6.67 -26.46
N THR A 177 -16.47 -6.84 -26.40
CA THR A 177 -17.25 -7.26 -27.57
C THR A 177 -17.35 -6.09 -28.54
N GLN A 178 -16.39 -5.98 -29.45
CA GLN A 178 -16.57 -5.18 -30.66
C GLN A 178 -17.33 -6.03 -31.68
N GLN A 179 -18.57 -5.63 -31.98
CA GLN A 179 -19.30 -6.15 -33.13
C GLN A 179 -18.62 -5.63 -34.39
N MET A 180 -17.99 -6.52 -35.16
CA MET A 180 -17.51 -6.25 -36.51
C MET A 180 -18.56 -6.72 -37.54
N PRO A 181 -18.69 -6.01 -38.67
CA PRO A 181 -19.70 -6.31 -39.69
C PRO A 181 -19.41 -7.64 -40.41
N MET A 182 -20.51 -8.34 -40.73
CA MET A 182 -20.57 -9.66 -41.36
C MET A 182 -19.94 -9.66 -42.77
N ILE A 183 -18.97 -10.54 -43.00
CA ILE A 183 -18.55 -10.99 -44.33
C ILE A 183 -18.83 -12.51 -44.40
N PRO A 184 -19.52 -13.04 -45.42
CA PRO A 184 -19.84 -14.45 -45.48
C PRO A 184 -18.63 -15.31 -45.88
N THR A 185 -18.30 -16.31 -45.06
CA THR A 185 -17.30 -17.37 -45.36
C THR A 185 -17.95 -18.61 -45.99
N PRO A 186 -17.24 -19.35 -46.89
CA PRO A 186 -17.61 -20.70 -47.29
C PRO A 186 -17.11 -21.76 -46.27
N PRO A 187 -17.59 -23.03 -46.32
CA PRO A 187 -17.58 -23.92 -45.15
C PRO A 187 -16.20 -24.53 -44.84
N ILE A 188 -15.84 -24.55 -43.56
CA ILE A 188 -14.63 -25.17 -43.01
C ILE A 188 -14.99 -26.51 -42.35
N ASN A 189 -14.21 -27.55 -42.70
CA ASN A 189 -14.19 -28.85 -42.06
C ASN A 189 -13.89 -28.75 -40.55
N THR A 190 -14.69 -29.47 -39.77
CA THR A 190 -14.57 -29.66 -38.33
C THR A 190 -13.25 -30.33 -37.95
N VAL A 191 -12.38 -29.60 -37.24
CA VAL A 191 -11.41 -30.18 -36.32
C VAL A 191 -11.62 -29.54 -34.96
N SER A 192 -12.09 -30.33 -34.01
CA SER A 192 -12.34 -29.98 -32.62
C SER A 192 -11.03 -29.66 -31.88
N ALA A 193 -10.88 -28.42 -31.42
CA ALA A 193 -9.81 -28.01 -30.52
C ALA A 193 -10.16 -28.38 -29.06
N PRO A 194 -9.21 -28.92 -28.26
CA PRO A 194 -9.45 -29.25 -26.85
C PRO A 194 -9.50 -27.97 -25.98
N SER A 195 -10.37 -27.98 -24.98
CA SER A 195 -10.77 -26.83 -24.18
C SER A 195 -9.73 -26.38 -23.14
N ASN A 196 -9.23 -25.16 -23.28
CA ASN A 196 -8.29 -24.42 -22.42
C ASN A 196 -8.91 -23.87 -21.10
N THR A 197 -9.96 -24.50 -20.58
CA THR A 197 -10.77 -24.00 -19.46
C THR A 197 -10.20 -24.37 -18.09
N LYS A 198 -9.41 -25.45 -18.00
CA LYS A 198 -8.79 -25.91 -16.76
C LYS A 198 -7.64 -25.00 -16.33
N ASP A 199 -6.73 -24.68 -17.24
CA ASP A 199 -5.55 -23.82 -17.02
C ASP A 199 -5.91 -22.36 -16.68
N ARG A 200 -7.11 -21.89 -17.08
CA ARG A 200 -7.59 -20.55 -16.71
C ARG A 200 -8.06 -20.50 -15.25
N LYS A 201 -8.81 -21.52 -14.82
CA LYS A 201 -9.37 -21.57 -13.46
C LYS A 201 -8.27 -21.81 -12.41
N GLU A 202 -7.26 -22.61 -12.75
CA GLU A 202 -6.08 -22.82 -11.90
C GLU A 202 -5.30 -21.52 -11.71
N ARG A 203 -5.02 -20.75 -12.78
CA ARG A 203 -4.37 -19.43 -12.66
C ARG A 203 -5.18 -18.40 -11.87
N GLU A 204 -6.50 -18.36 -12.04
CA GLU A 204 -7.36 -17.46 -11.24
C GLU A 204 -7.32 -17.82 -9.75
N ASN A 205 -7.24 -19.11 -9.42
CA ASN A 205 -7.10 -19.58 -8.04
C ASN A 205 -5.72 -19.23 -7.46
N GLU A 206 -4.63 -19.39 -8.22
CA GLU A 206 -3.28 -19.00 -7.80
C GLU A 206 -3.20 -17.49 -7.49
N LEU A 207 -3.75 -16.65 -8.37
CA LEU A 207 -3.79 -15.20 -8.15
C LEU A 207 -4.62 -14.81 -6.92
N LEU A 208 -5.68 -15.56 -6.65
CA LEU A 208 -6.54 -15.35 -5.49
C LEU A 208 -5.86 -15.81 -4.20
N GLU A 209 -5.11 -16.89 -4.24
CA GLU A 209 -4.29 -17.39 -3.13
C GLU A 209 -3.21 -16.37 -2.75
N ASP A 210 -2.43 -15.89 -3.73
CA ASP A 210 -1.45 -14.80 -3.56
C ASP A 210 -2.12 -13.55 -2.93
N PHE A 211 -3.31 -13.19 -3.40
CA PHE A 211 -4.07 -12.06 -2.84
C PHE A 211 -4.47 -12.31 -1.38
N ILE A 212 -4.92 -13.52 -1.05
CA ILE A 212 -5.41 -13.87 0.29
C ILE A 212 -4.25 -13.86 1.30
N GLU A 213 -3.07 -14.35 0.92
CA GLU A 213 -1.87 -14.27 1.75
C GLU A 213 -1.48 -12.80 2.01
N MET A 214 -1.50 -11.97 0.96
CA MET A 214 -1.23 -10.53 1.09
C MET A 214 -2.27 -9.84 1.99
N PHE A 215 -3.55 -10.14 1.81
CA PHE A 215 -4.64 -9.64 2.65
C PHE A 215 -4.41 -10.01 4.11
N ALA A 216 -4.15 -11.30 4.39
CA ALA A 216 -3.94 -11.80 5.74
C ALA A 216 -2.77 -11.06 6.41
N LYS A 217 -1.62 -11.01 5.75
CA LYS A 217 -0.44 -10.30 6.26
C LYS A 217 -0.77 -8.83 6.54
N HIS A 218 -1.36 -8.14 5.58
CA HIS A 218 -1.62 -6.71 5.70
C HIS A 218 -2.64 -6.39 6.80
N PHE A 219 -3.71 -7.19 6.91
CA PHE A 219 -4.72 -7.03 7.96
C PHE A 219 -4.09 -7.12 9.35
N TYR A 220 -3.28 -8.16 9.62
CA TYR A 220 -2.67 -8.33 10.95
C TYR A 220 -1.55 -7.34 11.22
N ASP A 221 -0.82 -6.86 10.20
CA ASP A 221 0.12 -5.73 10.37
C ASP A 221 -0.64 -4.49 10.88
N LEU A 222 -1.73 -4.11 10.21
CA LEU A 222 -2.57 -2.96 10.59
C LEU A 222 -3.29 -3.16 11.93
N PHE A 223 -3.79 -4.37 12.18
CA PHE A 223 -4.47 -4.71 13.43
C PHE A 223 -3.48 -4.67 14.61
N ASN A 224 -2.24 -5.13 14.39
CA ASN A 224 -1.22 -5.07 15.43
C ASN A 224 -0.75 -3.66 15.76
N ASP A 225 -0.79 -2.76 14.78
CA ASP A 225 -0.42 -1.36 14.93
C ASP A 225 -1.54 -0.47 15.53
N ILE A 226 -2.74 -1.01 15.80
CA ILE A 226 -3.82 -0.24 16.47
C ILE A 226 -3.32 0.37 17.80
N GLY A 227 -3.47 1.68 17.94
CA GLY A 227 -3.03 2.45 19.10
C GLY A 227 -1.57 2.90 19.06
N VAL A 228 -0.79 2.52 18.04
CA VAL A 228 0.62 2.89 17.90
C VAL A 228 0.75 4.23 17.15
N PRO A 229 1.29 5.30 17.77
CA PRO A 229 1.44 6.60 17.10
C PRO A 229 2.32 6.53 15.86
N GLY A 230 1.90 7.21 14.79
CA GLY A 230 2.67 7.33 13.54
C GLY A 230 2.69 6.07 12.66
N LYS A 231 1.98 5.01 13.04
CA LYS A 231 1.76 3.82 12.21
C LYS A 231 0.44 3.88 11.46
N ASN A 232 0.39 3.21 10.31
CA ASN A 232 -0.87 2.92 9.63
C ASN A 232 -1.63 1.87 10.44
N GLN A 233 -2.93 2.07 10.59
CA GLN A 233 -3.76 1.24 11.47
C GLN A 233 -5.02 0.81 10.74
N LEU A 234 -5.65 -0.21 11.28
CA LEU A 234 -6.96 -0.62 10.83
C LEU A 234 -7.99 0.50 11.08
N ASP A 235 -8.73 0.85 10.03
CA ASP A 235 -9.76 1.89 10.06
C ASP A 235 -10.99 1.51 9.23
N GLY A 236 -12.00 2.39 9.21
CA GLY A 236 -13.30 2.13 8.60
C GLY A 236 -13.27 1.85 7.10
N ARG A 237 -12.19 2.21 6.39
CA ARG A 237 -12.08 2.01 4.94
C ARG A 237 -11.89 0.55 4.55
N HIS A 238 -11.37 -0.27 5.47
CA HIS A 238 -11.14 -1.71 5.27
C HIS A 238 -12.43 -2.54 5.35
N PHE A 239 -13.52 -1.93 5.80
CA PHE A 239 -14.80 -2.59 6.06
C PHE A 239 -15.91 -1.97 5.22
N TYR A 240 -16.96 -2.73 4.95
CA TYR A 240 -18.24 -2.14 4.58
C TYR A 240 -18.88 -1.48 5.80
N GLU A 241 -19.68 -0.43 5.59
CA GLU A 241 -20.37 0.27 6.68
C GLU A 241 -21.26 -0.67 7.50
N ASN A 242 -21.97 -1.58 6.82
CA ASN A 242 -22.84 -2.61 7.39
C ASN A 242 -22.12 -3.94 7.66
N CYS A 243 -20.80 -3.93 7.84
CA CYS A 243 -20.08 -5.16 8.16
C CYS A 243 -20.48 -5.69 9.53
N THR A 244 -20.42 -7.01 9.69
CA THR A 244 -20.73 -7.66 10.97
C THR A 244 -19.49 -8.33 11.55
N MET A 245 -19.35 -8.30 12.87
CA MET A 245 -18.33 -9.08 13.58
C MET A 245 -18.96 -9.90 14.69
N ALA A 246 -18.46 -11.12 14.89
CA ALA A 246 -18.66 -11.86 16.13
C ALA A 246 -17.28 -12.16 16.74
N VAL A 247 -17.12 -11.88 18.03
CA VAL A 247 -15.91 -12.22 18.78
C VAL A 247 -16.28 -13.23 19.85
N ARG A 248 -15.43 -14.25 20.02
CA ARG A 248 -15.51 -15.24 21.09
C ARG A 248 -14.14 -15.39 21.74
N ILE A 249 -14.10 -15.30 23.06
CA ILE A 249 -12.85 -15.36 23.84
C ILE A 249 -13.03 -16.45 24.89
N LEU A 250 -12.21 -17.48 24.77
CA LEU A 250 -12.25 -18.69 25.58
C LEU A 250 -11.06 -18.66 26.55
N GLY A 251 -11.33 -18.51 27.84
CA GLY A 251 -10.32 -18.48 28.89
C GLY A 251 -10.72 -19.39 30.05
N GLY A 252 -10.02 -20.51 30.24
CA GLY A 252 -10.40 -21.49 31.26
C GLY A 252 -11.83 -22.03 31.05
N SER A 253 -12.72 -21.77 32.00
CA SER A 253 -14.16 -22.10 31.92
C SER A 253 -15.06 -20.94 31.49
N GLU A 254 -14.50 -19.74 31.32
CA GLU A 254 -15.25 -18.55 30.93
C GLU A 254 -15.25 -18.37 29.41
N GLU A 255 -16.40 -17.96 28.88
CA GLU A 255 -16.56 -17.58 27.48
C GLU A 255 -17.18 -16.19 27.40
N ILE A 256 -16.49 -15.29 26.72
CA ILE A 256 -16.99 -13.95 26.41
C ILE A 256 -17.34 -13.90 24.93
N SER A 257 -18.56 -13.45 24.62
CA SER A 257 -19.00 -13.27 23.25
C SER A 257 -19.57 -11.87 23.02
N GLU A 258 -19.11 -11.23 21.95
CA GLU A 258 -19.59 -9.92 21.51
C GLU A 258 -19.99 -9.97 20.03
N LYS A 259 -20.97 -9.15 19.65
CA LYS A 259 -21.38 -8.96 18.26
C LYS A 259 -21.39 -7.48 17.91
N CYS A 260 -20.87 -7.16 16.73
CA CYS A 260 -20.86 -5.82 16.15
C CYS A 260 -21.62 -5.84 14.83
N GLU A 261 -22.37 -4.78 14.55
CA GLU A 261 -23.27 -4.71 13.39
C GLU A 261 -22.87 -3.64 12.36
N ASN A 262 -21.79 -2.91 12.64
CA ASN A 262 -21.24 -1.90 11.72
C ASN A 262 -19.72 -1.73 11.92
N SER A 263 -19.09 -1.03 11.00
CA SER A 263 -17.63 -0.81 11.01
C SER A 263 -17.13 -0.03 12.24
N ALA A 264 -17.91 0.92 12.76
CA ALA A 264 -17.51 1.72 13.93
C ALA A 264 -17.44 0.89 15.21
N THR A 265 -18.51 0.13 15.51
CA THR A 265 -18.58 -0.77 16.68
C THR A 265 -17.55 -1.88 16.59
N LEU A 266 -17.32 -2.41 15.38
CA LEU A 266 -16.28 -3.41 15.11
C LEU A 266 -14.89 -2.88 15.47
N LEU A 267 -14.52 -1.71 14.95
CA LEU A 267 -13.21 -1.11 15.21
C LEU A 267 -13.00 -0.78 16.67
N GLN A 268 -14.07 -0.33 17.36
CA GLN A 268 -14.05 -0.09 18.79
C GLN A 268 -13.78 -1.39 19.57
N CYS A 269 -14.46 -2.49 19.22
CA CYS A 269 -14.26 -3.80 19.84
C CYS A 269 -12.83 -4.32 19.61
N LEU A 270 -12.32 -4.30 18.37
CA LEU A 270 -10.94 -4.70 18.06
C LEU A 270 -9.90 -3.84 18.80
N SER A 271 -10.13 -2.53 18.89
CA SER A 271 -9.28 -1.62 19.66
C SER A 271 -9.33 -1.91 21.16
N GLY A 272 -10.50 -2.26 21.70
CA GLY A 272 -10.69 -2.67 23.09
C GLY A 272 -9.86 -3.91 23.41
N ILE A 273 -10.00 -4.97 22.61
CA ILE A 273 -9.24 -6.22 22.74
C ILE A 273 -7.73 -5.96 22.77
N LYS A 274 -7.22 -5.14 21.83
CA LYS A 274 -5.80 -4.80 21.75
C LYS A 274 -5.30 -4.04 22.98
N LYS A 275 -6.08 -3.05 23.45
CA LYS A 275 -5.72 -2.24 24.62
C LYS A 275 -5.78 -3.01 25.93
N GLU A 276 -6.82 -3.83 26.11
CA GLU A 276 -7.07 -4.53 27.36
C GLU A 276 -6.09 -5.68 27.58
N HIS A 277 -5.85 -6.48 26.55
CA HIS A 277 -5.04 -7.69 26.68
C HIS A 277 -3.61 -7.55 26.18
N GLN A 278 -3.25 -6.42 25.56
CA GLN A 278 -1.91 -6.15 25.00
C GLN A 278 -1.40 -7.30 24.09
N LEU A 279 -2.31 -7.86 23.30
CA LEU A 279 -2.05 -9.01 22.45
C LEU A 279 -1.34 -8.60 21.16
N PHE A 280 -0.43 -9.46 20.71
CA PHE A 280 0.13 -9.44 19.38
C PHE A 280 -0.35 -10.68 18.62
N PHE A 281 -0.99 -10.46 17.47
CA PHE A 281 -1.52 -11.51 16.62
C PHE A 281 -0.44 -11.95 15.62
N SER A 282 -0.02 -13.20 15.70
CA SER A 282 0.92 -13.81 14.76
C SER A 282 0.18 -14.83 13.89
N PRO A 283 -0.29 -14.44 12.68
CA PRO A 283 -1.01 -15.33 11.78
C PRO A 283 -0.08 -16.38 11.17
N HIS A 284 -0.59 -17.60 10.97
CA HIS A 284 0.11 -18.64 10.24
C HIS A 284 -0.24 -18.54 8.74
N LEU A 285 0.55 -17.77 8.00
CA LEU A 285 0.25 -17.42 6.60
C LEU A 285 0.37 -18.60 5.61
N SER A 286 1.06 -19.68 5.97
CA SER A 286 1.26 -20.85 5.11
C SER A 286 0.11 -21.87 5.10
N ASP A 287 -0.89 -21.75 5.99
CA ASP A 287 -2.07 -22.64 6.04
C ASP A 287 -3.38 -21.82 6.00
N VAL A 288 -3.38 -20.73 5.22
CA VAL A 288 -4.60 -19.93 5.05
C VAL A 288 -5.58 -20.70 4.17
N LYS A 289 -6.74 -21.04 4.74
CA LYS A 289 -7.79 -21.78 4.03
C LYS A 289 -8.77 -20.79 3.44
N TRP A 290 -9.18 -21.02 2.19
CA TRP A 290 -10.14 -20.15 1.55
C TRP A 290 -11.07 -20.87 0.60
N LYS A 291 -12.21 -20.24 0.33
CA LYS A 291 -13.22 -20.73 -0.59
C LYS A 291 -13.90 -19.55 -1.29
N LYS A 292 -13.95 -19.61 -2.62
CA LYS A 292 -14.80 -18.72 -3.41
C LYS A 292 -16.25 -19.20 -3.32
N GLU A 293 -17.14 -18.32 -2.90
CA GLU A 293 -18.57 -18.56 -2.81
C GLU A 293 -19.30 -17.96 -4.02
N SER A 294 -20.57 -18.35 -4.19
CA SER A 294 -21.46 -17.77 -5.19
C SER A 294 -21.54 -16.24 -5.02
N HIS A 295 -21.74 -15.51 -6.11
CA HIS A 295 -21.91 -14.04 -6.12
C HIS A 295 -20.65 -13.22 -5.77
N GLY A 296 -19.46 -13.79 -5.95
CA GLY A 296 -18.19 -13.06 -5.85
C GLY A 296 -17.68 -12.85 -4.43
N LEU A 297 -18.23 -13.57 -3.45
CA LEU A 297 -17.73 -13.58 -2.08
C LEU A 297 -16.53 -14.53 -1.96
N VAL A 298 -15.57 -14.15 -1.12
CA VAL A 298 -14.41 -14.99 -0.79
C VAL A 298 -14.39 -15.18 0.72
N LYS A 299 -14.58 -16.43 1.15
CA LYS A 299 -14.45 -16.81 2.55
C LYS A 299 -13.02 -17.22 2.84
N VAL A 300 -12.40 -16.59 3.82
CA VAL A 300 -11.02 -16.83 4.25
C VAL A 300 -11.03 -17.28 5.71
N HIS A 301 -10.19 -18.24 6.07
CA HIS A 301 -10.00 -18.72 7.44
C HIS A 301 -8.50 -18.72 7.74
N ILE A 302 -8.13 -17.99 8.80
CA ILE A 302 -6.75 -17.77 9.22
C ILE A 302 -6.62 -18.18 10.67
N GLY A 303 -5.74 -19.16 10.93
CA GLY A 303 -5.31 -19.51 12.28
C GLY A 303 -4.01 -18.82 12.64
N GLY A 304 -3.74 -18.66 13.93
CA GLY A 304 -2.48 -18.10 14.40
C GLY A 304 -2.28 -18.22 15.90
N THR A 305 -1.19 -17.61 16.36
CA THR A 305 -0.81 -17.59 17.78
C THR A 305 -0.94 -16.18 18.35
N LEU A 306 -1.28 -16.10 19.62
CA LEU A 306 -1.38 -14.87 20.39
C LEU A 306 -0.15 -14.74 21.29
N HIS A 307 0.47 -13.56 21.30
CA HIS A 307 1.66 -13.27 22.09
C HIS A 307 1.45 -12.04 22.97
N GLN A 308 2.13 -12.00 24.12
CA GLN A 308 2.14 -10.85 25.01
C GLN A 308 3.58 -10.52 25.41
N GLY A 309 4.17 -9.53 24.72
CA GLY A 309 5.60 -9.23 24.85
C GLY A 309 6.49 -10.17 24.02
N VAL A 310 7.80 -10.01 24.15
CA VAL A 310 8.79 -10.75 23.34
C VAL A 310 8.87 -12.20 23.82
N GLY A 311 8.60 -13.15 22.92
CA GLY A 311 8.82 -14.59 23.16
C GLY A 311 7.78 -15.29 24.04
N ARG A 312 6.72 -14.60 24.48
CA ARG A 312 5.66 -15.20 25.31
C ARG A 312 4.39 -15.42 24.51
N MET A 313 4.16 -16.67 24.11
CA MET A 313 2.90 -17.12 23.54
C MET A 313 1.86 -17.35 24.64
N VAL A 314 0.69 -16.74 24.51
CA VAL A 314 -0.39 -16.77 25.53
C VAL A 314 -1.65 -17.48 25.03
N GLY A 315 -1.72 -17.84 23.75
CA GLY A 315 -2.89 -18.50 23.20
C GLY A 315 -2.83 -18.70 21.70
N MET A 316 -3.99 -19.04 21.14
CA MET A 316 -4.22 -19.21 19.72
C MET A 316 -5.48 -18.44 19.32
N PHE A 317 -5.58 -18.12 18.03
CA PHE A 317 -6.79 -17.54 17.47
C PHE A 317 -7.13 -18.21 16.14
N GLU A 318 -8.40 -18.17 15.81
CA GLU A 318 -8.94 -18.47 14.49
C GLU A 318 -9.82 -17.30 14.08
N GLN A 319 -9.62 -16.80 12.86
CA GLN A 319 -10.44 -15.73 12.33
C GLN A 319 -10.95 -16.09 10.93
N GLN A 320 -12.27 -16.01 10.76
CA GLN A 320 -12.92 -16.14 9.47
C GLN A 320 -13.25 -14.75 8.94
N PHE A 321 -13.05 -14.54 7.64
CA PHE A 321 -13.44 -13.33 6.92
C PHE A 321 -14.34 -13.69 5.74
N ILE A 322 -15.31 -12.84 5.46
CA ILE A 322 -16.03 -12.81 4.19
C ILE A 322 -15.64 -11.51 3.50
N LEU A 323 -14.92 -11.64 2.39
CA LEU A 323 -14.43 -10.53 1.58
C LEU A 323 -15.30 -10.36 0.34
N ARG A 324 -15.47 -9.12 -0.08
CA ARG A 324 -16.13 -8.77 -1.33
C ARG A 324 -15.42 -7.60 -1.99
N GLU A 325 -15.34 -7.64 -3.31
CA GLU A 325 -14.89 -6.50 -4.10
C GLU A 325 -15.93 -5.38 -4.05
N ASP A 326 -15.47 -4.16 -3.83
CA ASP A 326 -16.25 -2.94 -3.85
C ASP A 326 -16.59 -2.60 -5.33
N PRO A 327 -17.86 -2.68 -5.74
CA PRO A 327 -18.22 -2.40 -7.12
C PRO A 327 -18.07 -0.92 -7.49
N GLN A 328 -17.97 -0.02 -6.51
CA GLN A 328 -17.85 1.43 -6.71
C GLN A 328 -16.39 1.91 -6.67
N ALA A 329 -15.48 1.09 -6.14
CA ALA A 329 -14.06 1.40 -6.06
C ALA A 329 -13.29 0.28 -6.73
N GLU A 330 -12.73 0.58 -7.91
CA GLU A 330 -12.06 -0.42 -8.72
C GLU A 330 -11.07 -1.21 -7.86
N ASN A 331 -11.33 -2.51 -7.79
CA ASN A 331 -10.44 -3.50 -7.22
C ASN A 331 -10.19 -3.42 -5.71
N THR A 332 -11.00 -2.63 -5.03
CA THR A 332 -10.93 -2.51 -3.60
C THR A 332 -11.67 -3.68 -2.94
N TRP A 333 -10.98 -4.52 -2.18
CA TRP A 333 -11.64 -5.58 -1.41
C TRP A 333 -11.91 -5.08 0.01
N LYS A 334 -13.14 -5.32 0.49
CA LYS A 334 -13.59 -4.92 1.83
C LYS A 334 -14.13 -6.12 2.60
N ILE A 335 -14.03 -6.03 3.92
CA ILE A 335 -14.54 -7.03 4.85
C ILE A 335 -16.04 -6.78 5.06
N LEU A 336 -16.85 -7.79 4.72
CA LEU A 336 -18.30 -7.78 4.94
C LEU A 336 -18.67 -8.46 6.26
N ASN A 337 -17.98 -9.53 6.61
CA ASN A 337 -18.17 -10.24 7.87
C ASN A 337 -16.83 -10.74 8.39
N THR A 338 -16.66 -10.74 9.72
CA THR A 338 -15.54 -11.42 10.37
C THR A 338 -15.98 -12.13 11.64
N ASN A 339 -15.48 -13.35 11.86
CA ASN A 339 -15.68 -14.09 13.11
C ASN A 339 -14.31 -14.36 13.72
N LEU A 340 -14.03 -13.79 14.89
CA LEU A 340 -12.78 -13.95 15.61
C LEU A 340 -13.00 -14.83 16.84
N MET A 341 -12.30 -15.95 16.91
CA MET A 341 -12.22 -16.79 18.09
C MET A 341 -10.81 -16.72 18.65
N MET A 342 -10.70 -16.47 19.95
CA MET A 342 -9.44 -16.49 20.68
C MET A 342 -9.53 -17.51 21.82
N LYS A 343 -8.44 -18.25 22.04
CA LYS A 343 -8.34 -19.23 23.11
C LYS A 343 -7.04 -19.03 23.88
N SER A 344 -7.15 -18.76 25.17
CA SER A 344 -6.02 -18.68 26.09
C SER A 344 -5.39 -20.05 26.32
N MET A 345 -4.07 -20.10 26.45
CA MET A 345 -3.31 -21.31 26.82
C MET A 345 -3.23 -21.51 28.34
N GLU A 346 -3.40 -20.46 29.14
CA GLU A 346 -3.29 -20.55 30.60
C GLU A 346 -4.65 -20.91 31.24
N SER A 347 -4.69 -22.04 31.96
CA SER A 347 -5.69 -22.25 33.03
C SER A 347 -5.15 -21.53 34.27
N LEU A 348 -5.27 -20.20 34.31
CA LEU A 348 -4.91 -19.40 35.49
C LEU A 348 -6.06 -18.45 35.83
N THR A 349 -6.51 -18.64 37.07
CA THR A 349 -7.52 -17.91 37.82
C THR A 349 -7.38 -16.39 37.73
N SER A 350 -8.52 -15.70 37.59
CA SER A 350 -8.74 -14.26 37.76
C SER A 350 -7.90 -13.31 36.88
N GLY A 351 -8.48 -12.91 35.75
CA GLY A 351 -8.18 -11.69 35.01
C GLY A 351 -9.50 -11.01 34.60
N PRO A 352 -9.54 -9.68 34.39
CA PRO A 352 -10.79 -8.95 34.26
C PRO A 352 -11.61 -9.47 33.07
N THR A 353 -12.86 -9.79 33.36
CA THR A 353 -13.91 -10.03 32.39
C THR A 353 -13.98 -8.81 31.47
N LEU A 354 -13.86 -9.01 30.15
CA LEU A 354 -14.18 -7.99 29.16
C LEU A 354 -15.63 -7.53 29.37
N SER A 355 -15.80 -6.48 30.16
CA SER A 355 -17.04 -5.75 30.28
C SER A 355 -16.83 -4.41 29.59
N ILE A 356 -17.16 -4.33 28.30
CA ILE A 356 -17.43 -3.05 27.65
C ILE A 356 -18.83 -2.57 28.09
N GLN A 357 -19.05 -2.50 29.40
CA GLN A 357 -20.05 -1.60 29.96
C GLN A 357 -19.26 -0.42 30.48
N GLY A 358 -19.38 0.68 29.75
CA GLY A 358 -18.73 1.94 30.08
C GLY A 358 -18.95 2.29 31.54
N GLN A 359 -17.96 3.00 32.09
CA GLN A 359 -18.05 3.71 33.35
C GLN A 359 -19.45 4.32 33.49
N GLN A 360 -20.30 3.72 34.33
CA GLN A 360 -21.38 4.46 34.94
C GLN A 360 -20.71 5.50 35.81
N THR A 361 -20.75 6.76 35.37
CA THR A 361 -20.52 7.89 36.25
C THR A 361 -21.55 7.77 37.38
N ASN A 362 -21.10 7.29 38.53
CA ASN A 362 -21.79 7.48 39.79
C ASN A 362 -21.94 8.99 39.99
N ASN A 363 -23.10 9.53 39.62
CA ASN A 363 -23.54 10.81 40.13
C ASN A 363 -23.81 10.62 41.61
N LEU A 364 -22.81 10.98 42.42
CA LEU A 364 -22.98 11.29 43.82
C LEU A 364 -24.04 12.38 43.93
N GLN A 365 -25.16 11.98 44.54
CA GLN A 365 -26.23 12.82 45.04
C GLN A 365 -25.61 13.78 46.07
N ILE A 366 -25.56 15.07 45.72
CA ILE A 366 -25.28 16.13 46.68
C ILE A 366 -26.62 16.44 47.35
N ASP A 367 -26.79 15.93 48.57
CA ASP A 367 -27.84 16.38 49.46
C ASP A 367 -27.57 17.83 49.85
N ILE A 368 -28.56 18.69 49.59
CA ILE A 368 -28.63 20.07 50.04
C ILE A 368 -29.27 20.06 51.44
N ILE A 369 -28.50 20.42 52.47
CA ILE A 369 -28.95 21.24 53.60
C ILE A 369 -27.82 22.19 53.98
#